data_AF-A0A7Y6K8R7-F1
#
_entry.id   AF-A0A7Y6K8R7-F1
#
_cell.length_a   1.000
_cell.length_b   1.000
_cell.length_c   1.000
_cell.angle_alpha   90.00
_cell.angle_beta   90.00
_cell.angle_gamma   90.00
#
_symmetry.space_group_name_H-M   'P 1'
#
loop_
_entity.id
_entity.type
_entity.pdbx_description
1 polymer ?
#
loop_
_entity_poly.entity_id
_entity_poly.type
_entity_poly.pdbx_seq_one_letter_code
_entity_poly.pdbx_strand_id
1 'polypeptide(L)'
;MQLKIGELAKRAGLSVRALHHYDAIGLLSPSQRTEGGARLYGRGDLIRLHRIEALKRFGYSLPDIKVNLDDQPASAPINILHRQIAELDARASRAQRLSRHLRRLAKMLAAGSETLAIDWLNTLELMSMYQKHLNEDELDTLFATGPDAIAPMDPIWDELIVEVHSAMREGLSSESSVAQELAWRWVRLMTRMTNNDPALAYKLMKIQTAEPRAQQIVGITAEMLVWIDESFAHARCTLLAKHLNPAQMDEVRRRQLNEKNRREWPTLALELRAHMQAGVAADAAPVQALVERWQQLFRESFCGDDVVLEVHVRDALNQEPDLQLGVGLDEALLAYLHKAHIVGHDVTPTDAGPKPSALIVARQRAAHQLLDRPLVLDDPLALAVLGKAEAQDLRNGLDRFRHPMSMCRRSALVVRSRLADDIWTEAAERGVRQYVVLGAGLDTTAYRQHDTPGSIFEVDLPATQEWKRAHLNEAGIRLPQSLRFVPVDFERISLAEGLTRAGFDPLAPAFFSWLGVTMYLDEAAVVDTLRFIARCARGSAVLLEYALPVSSLPPMMRVFVEQLMAQFAEGGEPWKSAFDPAELAQILVTLGFSSSHTWTIDQLNQRYFANRSDGLQIATTPSRLTLATV
;
A
#
# COMPACT_ATOMS: atom_id res chain seq x y z
N MET A 1 -36.51 33.96 -46.75
CA MET A 1 -36.24 33.81 -48.19
C MET A 1 -36.67 32.41 -48.60
N GLN A 2 -37.59 32.29 -49.55
CA GLN A 2 -38.06 31.02 -50.11
C GLN A 2 -37.51 30.87 -51.53
N LEU A 3 -37.01 29.69 -51.87
CA LEU A 3 -36.39 29.42 -53.17
C LEU A 3 -37.30 28.54 -54.02
N LYS A 4 -37.43 28.87 -55.31
CA LYS A 4 -38.05 27.95 -56.28
C LYS A 4 -37.12 26.77 -56.55
N ILE A 5 -37.68 25.64 -56.97
CA ILE A 5 -36.91 24.40 -57.17
C ILE A 5 -35.70 24.56 -58.11
N GLY A 6 -35.82 25.35 -59.17
CA GLY A 6 -34.72 25.62 -60.10
C GLY A 6 -33.59 26.45 -59.46
N GLU A 7 -33.93 27.38 -58.59
CA GLU A 7 -32.95 28.18 -57.84
C GLU A 7 -32.25 27.34 -56.76
N LEU A 8 -33.00 26.46 -56.09
CA LEU A 8 -32.46 25.51 -55.11
C LEU A 8 -31.50 24.52 -55.78
N ALA A 9 -31.89 23.95 -56.92
CA ALA A 9 -31.06 23.04 -57.73
C ALA A 9 -29.73 23.72 -58.12
N LYS A 10 -29.81 24.95 -58.65
CA LYS A 10 -28.63 25.72 -59.05
C LYS A 10 -27.70 26.04 -57.87
N ARG A 11 -28.25 26.39 -56.71
CA ARG A 11 -27.45 26.72 -55.50
C ARG A 11 -26.84 25.49 -54.83
N ALA A 12 -27.52 24.34 -54.87
CA ALA A 12 -27.04 23.10 -54.28
C ALA A 12 -26.14 22.29 -55.23
N GLY A 13 -26.00 22.69 -56.50
CA GLY A 13 -25.25 21.93 -57.50
C GLY A 13 -25.93 20.60 -57.89
N LEU A 14 -27.26 20.51 -57.73
CA LEU A 14 -28.04 19.32 -57.99
C LEU A 14 -28.94 19.50 -59.22
N SER A 15 -29.34 18.41 -59.86
CA SER A 15 -30.35 18.46 -60.91
C SER A 15 -31.75 18.62 -60.30
N VAL A 16 -32.65 19.30 -61.02
CA VAL A 16 -34.07 19.38 -60.64
C VAL A 16 -34.68 17.97 -60.49
N ARG A 17 -34.23 17.01 -61.33
CA ARG A 17 -34.62 15.60 -61.25
C ARG A 17 -34.23 14.95 -59.92
N ALA A 18 -33.04 15.25 -59.38
CA ALA A 18 -32.60 14.73 -58.08
C ALA A 18 -33.48 15.27 -56.94
N LEU A 19 -33.83 16.56 -56.96
CA LEU A 19 -34.73 17.15 -55.96
C LEU A 19 -36.17 16.61 -56.07
N HIS A 20 -36.66 16.35 -57.28
CA HIS A 20 -37.94 15.66 -57.49
C HIS A 20 -37.92 14.23 -56.93
N HIS A 21 -36.79 13.52 -57.09
CA HIS A 21 -36.63 12.18 -56.53
C HIS A 21 -36.62 12.21 -55.00
N TYR A 22 -35.90 13.15 -54.39
CA TYR A 22 -35.89 13.32 -52.93
C TYR A 22 -37.28 13.67 -52.38
N ASP A 23 -38.08 14.49 -53.09
CA ASP A 23 -39.48 14.77 -52.75
C ASP A 23 -40.34 13.50 -52.87
N ALA A 24 -40.17 12.71 -53.93
CA ALA A 24 -40.95 11.48 -54.18
C ALA A 24 -40.71 10.39 -53.12
N ILE A 25 -39.48 10.24 -52.63
CA ILE A 25 -39.15 9.28 -51.57
C ILE A 25 -39.37 9.87 -50.16
N GLY A 26 -39.86 11.10 -50.06
CA GLY A 26 -40.09 11.82 -48.80
C GLY A 26 -38.81 12.14 -48.03
N LEU A 27 -37.67 12.18 -48.70
CA LEU A 27 -36.37 12.53 -48.11
C LEU A 27 -36.22 14.05 -47.97
N LEU A 28 -36.74 14.84 -48.92
CA LEU A 28 -36.79 16.30 -48.85
C LEU A 28 -38.06 16.84 -49.52
N SER A 29 -38.99 17.34 -48.73
CA SER A 29 -40.27 17.90 -49.21
C SER A 29 -40.28 19.43 -49.15
N PRO A 30 -40.98 20.13 -50.07
CA PRO A 30 -41.05 21.58 -50.06
C PRO A 30 -41.90 22.10 -48.89
N SER A 31 -41.41 23.12 -48.19
CA SER A 31 -42.13 23.79 -47.10
C SER A 31 -43.47 24.40 -47.53
N GLN A 32 -43.57 24.92 -48.77
CA GLN A 32 -44.80 25.55 -49.28
C GLN A 32 -45.00 25.29 -50.78
N ARG A 33 -46.22 25.50 -51.25
CA ARG A 33 -46.57 25.56 -52.68
C ARG A 33 -47.34 26.84 -52.96
N THR A 34 -47.02 27.49 -54.09
CA THR A 34 -47.78 28.64 -54.59
C THR A 34 -49.17 28.22 -55.10
N GLU A 35 -50.10 29.17 -55.25
CA GLU A 35 -51.42 28.93 -55.87
C GLU A 35 -51.33 28.33 -57.28
N GLY A 36 -50.27 28.65 -58.03
CA GLY A 36 -49.98 28.04 -59.34
C GLY A 36 -49.25 26.69 -59.28
N GLY A 37 -49.18 26.05 -58.10
CA GLY A 37 -48.60 24.71 -57.91
C GLY A 37 -47.06 24.63 -57.84
N ALA A 38 -46.34 25.76 -57.94
CA ALA A 38 -44.88 25.77 -57.87
C ALA A 38 -44.37 25.53 -56.44
N ARG A 39 -43.35 24.66 -56.31
CA ARG A 39 -42.71 24.28 -55.04
C ARG A 39 -41.78 25.40 -54.52
N LEU A 40 -41.91 25.71 -53.22
CA LEU A 40 -41.11 26.70 -52.52
C LEU A 40 -40.39 26.06 -51.32
N TYR A 41 -39.08 26.25 -51.26
CA TYR A 41 -38.22 25.68 -50.24
C TYR A 41 -37.74 26.74 -49.26
N GLY A 42 -37.96 26.47 -47.97
CA GLY A 42 -37.61 27.35 -46.86
C GLY A 42 -36.22 27.09 -46.28
N ARG A 43 -35.92 27.78 -45.17
CA ARG A 43 -34.64 27.64 -44.45
C ARG A 43 -34.44 26.24 -43.87
N GLY A 44 -35.51 25.60 -43.39
CA GLY A 44 -35.48 24.22 -42.87
C GLY A 44 -35.10 23.21 -43.95
N ASP A 45 -35.69 23.35 -45.15
CA ASP A 45 -35.42 22.47 -46.28
C ASP A 45 -33.97 22.58 -46.77
N LEU A 46 -33.40 23.79 -46.74
CA LEU A 46 -31.99 24.02 -47.06
C LEU A 46 -31.05 23.33 -46.08
N ILE A 47 -31.34 23.40 -44.78
CA ILE A 47 -30.55 22.74 -43.74
C ILE A 47 -30.65 21.21 -43.91
N ARG A 48 -31.85 20.69 -44.18
CA ARG A 48 -32.07 19.26 -44.42
C ARG A 48 -31.34 18.79 -45.69
N LEU A 49 -31.39 19.56 -46.77
CA LEU A 49 -30.67 19.25 -48.01
C LEU A 49 -29.15 19.22 -47.80
N HIS A 50 -28.60 20.15 -47.02
CA HIS A 50 -27.17 20.15 -46.69
C HIS A 50 -26.76 18.89 -45.92
N ARG A 51 -27.59 18.42 -44.99
CA ARG A 51 -27.36 17.17 -44.24
C ARG A 51 -27.42 15.92 -45.13
N ILE A 52 -28.37 15.88 -46.07
CA ILE A 52 -28.49 14.79 -47.05
C ILE A 52 -27.22 14.68 -47.90
N GLU A 53 -26.74 15.81 -48.43
CA GLU A 53 -25.54 15.83 -49.27
C GLU A 53 -24.26 15.50 -48.49
N ALA A 54 -24.16 15.92 -47.23
CA ALA A 54 -23.04 15.55 -46.36
C ALA A 54 -23.00 14.03 -46.12
N LEU A 55 -24.12 13.42 -45.72
CA LEU A 55 -24.19 11.97 -45.46
C LEU A 55 -23.96 11.15 -46.74
N LYS A 56 -24.47 11.59 -47.88
CA LYS A 56 -24.22 10.93 -49.16
C LYS A 56 -22.74 10.91 -49.54
N ARG A 57 -21.97 11.97 -49.21
CA ARG A 57 -20.50 12.00 -49.43
C ARG A 57 -19.74 10.98 -48.56
N PHE A 58 -20.30 10.59 -47.42
CA PHE A 58 -19.75 9.54 -46.56
C PHE A 58 -20.21 8.13 -46.98
N GLY A 59 -20.85 7.97 -48.15
CA GLY A 59 -21.19 6.66 -48.74
C GLY A 59 -22.52 6.07 -48.30
N TYR A 60 -23.40 6.85 -47.66
CA TYR A 60 -24.69 6.36 -47.17
C TYR A 60 -25.72 6.19 -48.28
N SER A 61 -26.58 5.17 -48.14
CA SER A 61 -27.73 4.96 -49.03
C SER A 61 -28.86 5.95 -48.70
N LEU A 62 -29.67 6.34 -49.70
CA LEU A 62 -30.79 7.28 -49.50
C LEU A 62 -31.83 6.80 -48.46
N PRO A 63 -32.17 5.49 -48.36
CA PRO A 63 -33.02 4.97 -47.28
C PRO A 63 -32.45 5.18 -45.88
N ASP A 64 -31.15 4.91 -45.67
CA ASP A 64 -30.50 5.06 -44.36
C ASP A 64 -30.43 6.53 -43.95
N ILE A 65 -30.18 7.43 -44.90
CA ILE A 65 -30.19 8.89 -44.65
C ILE A 65 -31.57 9.34 -44.18
N LYS A 66 -32.65 8.81 -44.75
CA LYS A 66 -34.02 9.17 -44.36
C LYS A 66 -34.30 8.80 -42.91
N VAL A 67 -34.05 7.54 -42.52
CA VAL A 67 -34.26 7.03 -41.15
C VAL A 67 -33.48 7.87 -40.13
N ASN A 68 -32.19 8.12 -40.41
CA ASN A 68 -31.33 8.87 -39.49
C ASN A 68 -31.71 10.36 -39.33
N LEU A 69 -32.27 10.98 -40.37
CA LEU A 69 -32.72 12.37 -40.31
C LEU A 69 -34.11 12.53 -39.69
N ASP A 70 -34.93 11.48 -39.71
CA ASP A 70 -36.31 11.51 -39.22
C ASP A 70 -36.43 11.10 -37.73
N ASP A 71 -35.61 10.15 -37.25
CA ASP A 71 -35.76 9.62 -35.88
C ASP A 71 -35.06 10.45 -34.78
N GLN A 72 -33.86 11.02 -35.00
CA GLN A 72 -33.17 11.89 -34.01
C GLN A 72 -32.17 12.87 -34.66
N PRO A 73 -32.55 14.13 -34.92
CA PRO A 73 -31.79 15.04 -35.79
C PRO A 73 -30.46 15.60 -35.24
N ALA A 74 -30.06 15.29 -34.00
CA ALA A 74 -28.86 15.86 -33.36
C ALA A 74 -27.74 14.84 -33.05
N SER A 75 -28.07 13.56 -32.84
CA SER A 75 -27.14 12.51 -32.38
C SER A 75 -26.81 11.43 -33.43
N ALA A 76 -27.61 11.31 -34.50
CA ALA A 76 -27.49 10.24 -35.48
C ALA A 76 -26.12 10.16 -36.20
N PRO A 77 -25.49 11.25 -36.67
CA PRO A 77 -24.23 11.16 -37.40
C PRO A 77 -23.05 10.69 -36.54
N ILE A 78 -23.00 11.14 -35.27
CA ILE A 78 -21.91 10.79 -34.34
C ILE A 78 -21.99 9.32 -33.94
N ASN A 79 -23.18 8.84 -33.61
CA ASN A 79 -23.39 7.45 -33.19
C ASN A 79 -23.01 6.44 -34.30
N ILE A 80 -23.18 6.81 -35.56
CA ILE A 80 -22.78 5.94 -36.68
C ILE A 80 -21.27 6.00 -36.94
N LEU A 81 -20.65 7.18 -36.84
CA LEU A 81 -19.19 7.30 -36.92
C LEU A 81 -18.49 6.49 -35.83
N HIS A 82 -19.00 6.53 -34.59
CA HIS A 82 -18.49 5.71 -33.50
C HIS A 82 -18.58 4.21 -33.80
N ARG A 83 -19.66 3.75 -34.44
CA ARG A 83 -19.82 2.34 -34.82
C ARG A 83 -18.79 1.90 -35.87
N GLN A 84 -18.55 2.71 -36.89
CA GLN A 84 -17.55 2.39 -37.91
C GLN A 84 -16.12 2.42 -37.37
N ILE A 85 -15.81 3.37 -36.48
CA ILE A 85 -14.53 3.39 -35.76
C ILE A 85 -14.35 2.08 -34.99
N ALA A 86 -15.35 1.65 -34.22
CA ALA A 86 -15.27 0.38 -33.47
C ALA A 86 -15.06 -0.85 -34.37
N GLU A 87 -15.70 -0.91 -35.54
CA GLU A 87 -15.52 -2.02 -36.49
C GLU A 87 -14.12 -2.05 -37.11
N LEU A 88 -13.58 -0.88 -37.45
CA LEU A 88 -12.23 -0.74 -38.00
C LEU A 88 -11.18 -1.09 -36.93
N ASP A 89 -11.35 -0.60 -35.71
CA ASP A 89 -10.50 -0.93 -34.56
C ASP A 89 -10.51 -2.44 -34.30
N ALA A 90 -11.68 -3.09 -34.32
CA ALA A 90 -11.79 -4.54 -34.16
C ALA A 90 -11.09 -5.34 -35.27
N ARG A 91 -11.06 -4.84 -36.52
CA ARG A 91 -10.28 -5.46 -37.61
C ARG A 91 -8.78 -5.24 -37.43
N ALA A 92 -8.37 -4.03 -37.06
CA ALA A 92 -6.97 -3.70 -36.81
C ALA A 92 -6.39 -4.55 -35.67
N SER A 93 -7.12 -4.67 -34.56
CA SER A 93 -6.71 -5.53 -33.45
C SER A 93 -6.54 -6.98 -33.92
N ARG A 94 -7.51 -7.57 -34.64
CA ARG A 94 -7.39 -8.95 -35.18
C ARG A 94 -6.14 -9.16 -36.03
N ALA A 95 -5.83 -8.22 -36.93
CA ALA A 95 -4.63 -8.31 -37.77
C ALA A 95 -3.34 -8.20 -36.94
N GLN A 96 -3.31 -7.30 -35.95
CA GLN A 96 -2.18 -7.16 -35.03
C GLN A 96 -1.96 -8.41 -34.18
N ARG A 97 -3.03 -9.07 -33.72
CA ARG A 97 -2.95 -10.36 -33.00
C ARG A 97 -2.26 -11.44 -33.85
N LEU A 98 -2.74 -11.63 -35.07
CA LEU A 98 -2.17 -12.60 -36.00
C LEU A 98 -0.69 -12.29 -36.31
N SER A 99 -0.35 -11.01 -36.54
CA SER A 99 1.03 -10.60 -36.77
C SER A 99 1.94 -10.86 -35.57
N ARG A 100 1.49 -10.56 -34.33
CA ARG A 100 2.26 -10.88 -33.11
C ARG A 100 2.48 -12.37 -32.98
N HIS A 101 1.45 -13.17 -33.23
CA HIS A 101 1.53 -14.63 -33.19
C HIS A 101 2.54 -15.19 -34.20
N LEU A 102 2.46 -14.79 -35.48
CA LEU A 102 3.39 -15.26 -36.51
C LEU A 102 4.84 -14.86 -36.21
N ARG A 103 5.07 -13.67 -35.64
CA ARG A 103 6.39 -13.23 -35.21
C ARG A 103 6.94 -14.04 -34.03
N ARG A 104 6.08 -14.50 -33.10
CA ARG A 104 6.49 -15.39 -32.00
C ARG A 104 6.92 -16.75 -32.52
N LEU A 105 6.10 -17.37 -33.37
CA LEU A 105 6.45 -18.64 -34.00
C LEU A 105 7.77 -18.54 -34.78
N ALA A 106 7.96 -17.46 -35.54
CA ALA A 106 9.21 -17.22 -36.27
C ALA A 106 10.43 -17.07 -35.34
N LYS A 107 10.30 -16.36 -34.21
CA LYS A 107 11.38 -16.23 -33.22
C LYS A 107 11.71 -17.55 -32.54
N MET A 108 10.71 -18.35 -32.18
CA MET A 108 10.90 -19.68 -31.59
C MET A 108 11.66 -20.61 -32.55
N LEU A 109 11.24 -20.64 -33.82
CA LEU A 109 11.91 -21.43 -34.86
C LEU A 109 13.36 -20.99 -35.12
N ALA A 110 13.67 -19.71 -34.93
CA ALA A 110 15.01 -19.16 -35.10
C ALA A 110 15.93 -19.36 -33.89
N ALA A 111 15.38 -19.60 -32.69
CA ALA A 111 16.13 -19.74 -31.44
C ALA A 111 16.48 -21.20 -31.09
N GLY A 112 15.83 -22.20 -31.70
CA GLY A 112 16.03 -23.59 -31.34
C GLY A 112 17.26 -24.28 -31.95
N SER A 113 17.87 -25.19 -31.19
CA SER A 113 18.88 -26.16 -31.68
C SER A 113 18.23 -27.32 -32.47
N GLU A 114 19.01 -28.18 -33.14
CA GLU A 114 18.52 -29.30 -33.96
C GLU A 114 17.51 -30.24 -33.25
N THR A 115 17.48 -30.29 -31.92
CA THR A 115 16.48 -31.05 -31.13
C THR A 115 15.06 -30.46 -31.17
N LEU A 116 14.91 -29.14 -31.34
CA LEU A 116 13.59 -28.47 -31.45
C LEU A 116 12.90 -28.73 -32.79
N ALA A 117 13.65 -29.09 -33.82
CA ALA A 117 13.08 -29.49 -35.11
C ALA A 117 12.33 -30.84 -35.03
N ILE A 118 12.66 -31.68 -34.05
CA ILE A 118 12.05 -33.01 -33.85
C ILE A 118 10.73 -32.92 -33.07
N ASP A 119 10.53 -31.86 -32.26
CA ASP A 119 9.39 -31.75 -31.32
C ASP A 119 8.39 -30.61 -31.62
N TRP A 120 8.51 -29.98 -32.80
CA TRP A 120 7.71 -28.81 -33.21
C TRP A 120 6.19 -29.04 -33.16
N LEU A 121 5.73 -30.27 -33.41
CA LEU A 121 4.31 -30.64 -33.33
C LEU A 121 3.78 -30.52 -31.90
N ASN A 122 4.55 -31.01 -30.91
CA ASN A 122 4.19 -30.90 -29.49
C ASN A 122 4.20 -29.44 -29.05
N THR A 123 5.14 -28.62 -29.53
CA THR A 123 5.16 -27.17 -29.28
C THR A 123 3.92 -26.48 -29.85
N LEU A 124 3.52 -26.77 -31.10
CA LEU A 124 2.33 -26.16 -31.70
C LEU A 124 1.04 -26.59 -31.01
N GLU A 125 0.93 -27.86 -30.62
CA GLU A 125 -0.21 -28.35 -29.84
C GLU A 125 -0.30 -27.64 -28.49
N LEU A 126 0.82 -27.48 -27.79
CA LEU A 126 0.89 -26.74 -26.52
C LEU A 126 0.51 -25.26 -26.70
N MET A 127 0.98 -24.61 -27.77
CA MET A 127 0.60 -23.23 -28.10
C MET A 127 -0.89 -23.11 -28.39
N SER A 128 -1.47 -24.05 -29.14
CA SER A 128 -2.91 -24.08 -29.39
C SER A 128 -3.71 -24.26 -28.10
N MET A 129 -3.21 -25.07 -27.15
CA MET A 129 -3.85 -25.26 -25.84
C MET A 129 -3.76 -23.99 -25.00
N TYR A 130 -2.59 -23.35 -24.91
CA TYR A 130 -2.45 -22.08 -24.19
C TYR A 130 -3.34 -20.98 -24.78
N GLN A 131 -3.45 -20.87 -26.11
CA GLN A 131 -4.35 -19.90 -26.75
C GLN A 131 -5.84 -20.15 -26.48
N LYS A 132 -6.22 -21.41 -26.23
CA LYS A 132 -7.60 -21.77 -25.89
C LYS A 132 -7.97 -21.32 -24.47
N HIS A 133 -7.01 -21.31 -23.56
CA HIS A 133 -7.25 -21.12 -22.12
C HIS A 133 -6.72 -19.80 -21.56
N LEU A 134 -5.79 -19.13 -22.25
CA LEU A 134 -5.11 -17.90 -21.83
C LEU A 134 -5.46 -16.73 -22.76
N ASN A 135 -5.56 -15.53 -22.19
CA ASN A 135 -5.74 -14.29 -22.95
C ASN A 135 -4.39 -13.77 -23.51
N GLU A 136 -4.41 -12.69 -24.28
CA GLU A 136 -3.19 -12.16 -24.89
C GLU A 136 -2.17 -11.63 -23.88
N ASP A 137 -2.61 -10.90 -22.86
CA ASP A 137 -1.69 -10.33 -21.86
C ASP A 137 -1.03 -11.43 -21.01
N GLU A 138 -1.76 -12.51 -20.74
CA GLU A 138 -1.28 -13.72 -20.07
C GLU A 138 -0.25 -14.45 -20.93
N LEU A 139 -0.52 -14.61 -22.22
CA LEU A 139 0.46 -15.17 -23.16
C LEU A 139 1.70 -14.27 -23.24
N ASP A 140 1.52 -12.95 -23.36
CA ASP A 140 2.61 -11.98 -23.43
C ASP A 140 3.49 -12.05 -22.17
N THR A 141 2.88 -12.23 -21.00
CA THR A 141 3.56 -12.43 -19.72
C THR A 141 4.39 -13.71 -19.71
N LEU A 142 3.81 -14.85 -20.13
CA LEU A 142 4.52 -16.12 -20.18
C LEU A 142 5.72 -16.11 -21.14
N PHE A 143 5.62 -15.36 -22.24
CA PHE A 143 6.68 -15.28 -23.26
C PHE A 143 7.61 -14.07 -23.09
N ALA A 144 7.43 -13.24 -22.05
CA ALA A 144 8.20 -12.01 -21.84
C ALA A 144 9.69 -12.29 -21.58
N THR A 145 9.98 -13.42 -20.93
CA THR A 145 11.34 -13.86 -20.54
C THR A 145 12.08 -14.66 -21.62
N GLY A 146 11.40 -15.04 -22.71
CA GLY A 146 11.99 -15.77 -23.84
C GLY A 146 11.17 -16.99 -24.27
N PRO A 147 11.43 -17.55 -25.48
CA PRO A 147 10.75 -18.75 -25.97
C PRO A 147 11.06 -20.01 -25.13
N ASP A 148 12.21 -20.03 -24.45
CA ASP A 148 12.69 -21.14 -23.62
C ASP A 148 12.27 -21.01 -22.14
N ALA A 149 11.28 -20.18 -21.82
CA ALA A 149 10.91 -19.87 -20.42
C ALA A 149 9.66 -20.62 -19.91
N ILE A 150 9.13 -21.55 -20.69
CA ILE A 150 7.93 -22.33 -20.35
C ILE A 150 8.25 -23.81 -20.53
N ALA A 151 7.85 -24.65 -19.56
CA ALA A 151 7.98 -26.09 -19.67
C ALA A 151 7.27 -26.65 -20.93
N PRO A 152 7.88 -27.56 -21.71
CA PRO A 152 9.18 -28.22 -21.47
C PRO A 152 10.38 -27.49 -22.10
N MET A 153 10.20 -26.29 -22.67
CA MET A 153 11.26 -25.55 -23.36
C MET A 153 12.25 -24.87 -22.41
N ASP A 154 11.91 -24.75 -21.12
CA ASP A 154 12.84 -24.33 -20.06
C ASP A 154 13.58 -25.54 -19.49
N PRO A 155 14.91 -25.66 -19.72
CA PRO A 155 15.71 -26.77 -19.21
C PRO A 155 15.63 -26.91 -17.68
N ILE A 156 15.42 -25.81 -16.96
CA ILE A 156 15.29 -25.82 -15.50
C ILE A 156 13.98 -26.49 -15.07
N TRP A 157 12.90 -26.27 -15.84
CA TRP A 157 11.63 -26.96 -15.63
C TRP A 157 11.74 -28.45 -15.97
N ASP A 158 12.34 -28.80 -17.10
CA ASP A 158 12.51 -30.19 -17.52
C ASP A 158 13.30 -30.99 -16.47
N GLU A 159 14.43 -30.45 -16.01
CA GLU A 159 15.26 -31.04 -14.96
C GLU A 159 14.46 -31.23 -13.65
N LEU A 160 13.75 -30.18 -13.19
CA LEU A 160 12.96 -30.26 -11.97
C LEU A 160 11.83 -31.31 -12.08
N ILE A 161 11.16 -31.39 -13.22
CA ILE A 161 10.10 -32.37 -13.46
C ILE A 161 10.66 -33.80 -13.39
N VAL A 162 11.83 -34.04 -13.97
CA VAL A 162 12.52 -35.33 -13.91
C VAL A 162 12.90 -35.69 -12.47
N GLU A 163 13.48 -34.75 -11.72
CA GLU A 163 13.87 -34.96 -10.32
C GLU A 163 12.67 -35.32 -9.44
N VAL A 164 11.56 -34.60 -9.58
CA VAL A 164 10.33 -34.85 -8.81
C VAL A 164 9.75 -36.23 -9.18
N HIS A 165 9.73 -36.62 -10.46
CA HIS A 165 9.32 -37.97 -10.83
C HIS A 165 10.24 -39.06 -10.25
N SER A 166 11.55 -38.80 -10.16
CA SER A 166 12.47 -39.76 -9.52
C SER A 166 12.14 -39.91 -8.05
N ALA A 167 11.99 -38.79 -7.32
CA ALA A 167 11.62 -38.78 -5.92
C ALA A 167 10.32 -39.54 -5.64
N MET A 168 9.29 -39.34 -6.48
CA MET A 168 8.02 -40.05 -6.37
C MET A 168 8.15 -41.56 -6.67
N ARG A 169 8.91 -41.95 -7.70
CA ARG A 169 9.14 -43.37 -8.03
C ARG A 169 9.93 -44.11 -6.96
N GLU A 170 10.86 -43.42 -6.30
CA GLU A 170 11.62 -43.94 -5.16
C GLU A 170 10.78 -44.03 -3.88
N GLY A 171 9.56 -43.50 -3.88
CA GLY A 171 8.66 -43.52 -2.74
C GLY A 171 9.09 -42.58 -1.61
N LEU A 172 9.78 -41.48 -1.93
CA LEU A 172 10.15 -40.49 -0.92
C LEU A 172 8.89 -39.85 -0.31
N SER A 173 8.85 -39.81 1.02
CA SER A 173 7.78 -39.13 1.76
C SER A 173 7.79 -37.64 1.44
N SER A 174 6.60 -37.04 1.34
CA SER A 174 6.41 -35.60 1.16
C SER A 174 7.01 -34.78 2.32
N GLU A 175 7.23 -35.40 3.49
CA GLU A 175 7.89 -34.80 4.66
C GLU A 175 9.41 -34.73 4.53
N SER A 176 10.03 -35.46 3.61
CA SER A 176 11.49 -35.53 3.51
C SER A 176 12.11 -34.19 3.14
N SER A 177 13.33 -33.92 3.60
CA SER A 177 14.05 -32.68 3.26
C SER A 177 14.23 -32.51 1.75
N VAL A 178 14.44 -33.61 1.02
CA VAL A 178 14.54 -33.63 -0.45
C VAL A 178 13.22 -33.17 -1.07
N ALA A 179 12.08 -33.70 -0.62
CA ALA A 179 10.78 -33.31 -1.12
C ALA A 179 10.46 -31.83 -0.84
N GLN A 180 10.81 -31.34 0.35
CA GLN A 180 10.65 -29.93 0.73
C GLN A 180 11.51 -29.00 -0.15
N GLU A 181 12.75 -29.37 -0.48
CA GLU A 181 13.63 -28.60 -1.34
C GLU A 181 13.10 -28.52 -2.78
N LEU A 182 12.63 -29.65 -3.32
CA LEU A 182 11.98 -29.70 -4.63
C LEU A 182 10.72 -28.83 -4.68
N ALA A 183 9.92 -28.82 -3.62
CA ALA A 183 8.74 -27.97 -3.51
C ALA A 183 9.09 -26.47 -3.49
N TRP A 184 10.15 -26.05 -2.79
CA TRP A 184 10.62 -24.66 -2.84
C TRP A 184 11.09 -24.25 -4.24
N ARG A 185 11.85 -25.11 -4.92
CA ARG A 185 12.28 -24.87 -6.31
C ARG A 185 11.08 -24.74 -7.24
N TRP A 186 10.09 -25.62 -7.10
CA TRP A 186 8.84 -25.59 -7.85
C TRP A 186 8.11 -24.26 -7.70
N VAL A 187 7.87 -23.81 -6.47
CA VAL A 187 7.16 -22.56 -6.21
C VAL A 187 7.93 -21.36 -6.75
N ARG A 188 9.26 -21.31 -6.57
CA ARG A 188 10.08 -20.21 -7.11
C ARG A 188 10.05 -20.14 -8.64
N LEU A 189 10.08 -21.29 -9.32
CA LEU A 189 9.97 -21.34 -10.79
C LEU A 189 8.57 -20.96 -11.26
N MET A 190 7.51 -21.43 -10.60
CA MET A 190 6.14 -21.00 -10.89
C MET A 190 5.98 -19.49 -10.74
N THR A 191 6.41 -18.92 -9.62
CA THR A 191 6.36 -17.47 -9.36
C THR A 191 7.12 -16.68 -10.42
N ARG A 192 8.29 -17.15 -10.85
CA ARG A 192 9.06 -16.49 -11.91
C ARG A 192 8.36 -16.57 -13.26
N MET A 193 7.90 -17.75 -13.65
CA MET A 193 7.26 -18.01 -14.94
C MET A 193 5.97 -17.20 -15.12
N THR A 194 5.18 -17.05 -14.05
CA THR A 194 3.92 -16.31 -14.11
C THR A 194 4.06 -14.84 -13.76
N ASN A 195 5.29 -14.35 -13.55
CA ASN A 195 5.55 -13.01 -13.01
C ASN A 195 4.72 -12.73 -11.74
N ASN A 196 4.60 -13.75 -10.89
CA ASN A 196 3.77 -13.81 -9.68
C ASN A 196 2.26 -13.59 -9.90
N ASP A 197 1.74 -13.77 -11.11
CA ASP A 197 0.31 -13.72 -11.39
C ASP A 197 -0.37 -15.05 -10.95
N PRO A 198 -1.28 -15.01 -9.95
CA PRO A 198 -1.98 -16.20 -9.47
C PRO A 198 -3.05 -16.72 -10.42
N ALA A 199 -3.70 -15.85 -11.19
CA ALA A 199 -4.73 -16.27 -12.15
C ALA A 199 -4.08 -17.07 -13.27
N LEU A 200 -2.92 -16.60 -13.73
CA LEU A 200 -2.12 -17.29 -14.74
C LEU A 200 -1.59 -18.64 -14.24
N ALA A 201 -1.02 -18.68 -13.03
CA ALA A 201 -0.53 -19.92 -12.43
C ALA A 201 -1.64 -20.97 -12.23
N TYR A 202 -2.80 -20.53 -11.74
CA TYR A 202 -3.96 -21.40 -11.58
C TYR A 202 -4.43 -21.96 -12.93
N LYS A 203 -4.51 -21.12 -13.97
CA LYS A 203 -4.86 -21.58 -15.33
C LYS A 203 -3.86 -22.58 -15.87
N LEU A 204 -2.56 -22.37 -15.69
CA LEU A 204 -1.53 -23.33 -16.11
C LEU A 204 -1.68 -24.69 -15.42
N MET A 205 -1.87 -24.70 -14.09
CA MET A 205 -2.13 -25.94 -13.33
C MET A 205 -3.43 -26.62 -13.81
N LYS A 206 -4.46 -25.84 -14.13
CA LYS A 206 -5.73 -26.35 -14.65
C LYS A 206 -5.57 -26.95 -16.05
N ILE A 207 -4.76 -26.35 -16.92
CA ILE A 207 -4.47 -26.91 -18.25
C ILE A 207 -3.80 -28.27 -18.10
N GLN A 208 -2.83 -28.41 -17.19
CA GLN A 208 -2.20 -29.70 -16.92
C GLN A 208 -3.21 -30.74 -16.45
N THR A 209 -4.12 -30.41 -15.54
CA THR A 209 -5.10 -31.37 -15.01
C THR A 209 -6.28 -31.65 -15.95
N ALA A 210 -6.67 -30.70 -16.81
CA ALA A 210 -7.85 -30.80 -17.68
C ALA A 210 -7.56 -31.30 -19.10
N GLU A 211 -6.34 -31.14 -19.61
CA GLU A 211 -5.96 -31.54 -20.98
C GLU A 211 -4.93 -32.69 -20.89
N PRO A 212 -5.33 -33.97 -21.08
CA PRO A 212 -4.41 -35.12 -20.99
C PRO A 212 -3.18 -35.00 -21.92
N ARG A 213 -3.35 -34.31 -23.05
CA ARG A 213 -2.26 -34.06 -24.00
C ARG A 213 -1.21 -33.11 -23.44
N ALA A 214 -1.60 -32.13 -22.62
CA ALA A 214 -0.65 -31.24 -21.95
C ALA A 214 0.25 -32.02 -20.98
N GLN A 215 -0.31 -32.97 -20.23
CA GLN A 215 0.46 -33.85 -19.33
C GLN A 215 1.48 -34.70 -20.10
N GLN A 216 1.12 -35.21 -21.27
CA GLN A 216 2.03 -36.01 -22.10
C GLN A 216 3.20 -35.20 -22.66
N ILE A 217 2.96 -33.91 -22.95
CA ILE A 217 3.96 -33.02 -23.53
C ILE A 217 4.86 -32.42 -22.45
N VAL A 218 4.30 -31.98 -21.33
CA VAL A 218 5.02 -31.26 -20.28
C VAL A 218 5.50 -32.21 -19.17
N GLY A 219 4.86 -33.36 -18.99
CA GLY A 219 5.22 -34.34 -17.97
C GLY A 219 4.60 -34.09 -16.59
N ILE A 220 3.90 -32.98 -16.37
CA ILE A 220 3.31 -32.65 -15.04
C ILE A 220 2.02 -33.46 -14.82
N THR A 221 2.03 -34.35 -13.83
CA THR A 221 0.87 -35.20 -13.49
C THR A 221 0.06 -34.62 -12.33
N ALA A 222 -1.21 -35.05 -12.19
CA ALA A 222 -2.04 -34.63 -11.06
C ALA A 222 -1.49 -35.12 -9.71
N GLU A 223 -0.95 -36.34 -9.64
CA GLU A 223 -0.33 -36.90 -8.43
C GLU A 223 0.90 -36.09 -8.00
N MET A 224 1.70 -35.65 -8.98
CA MET A 224 2.86 -34.79 -8.75
C MET A 224 2.48 -33.45 -8.14
N LEU A 225 1.40 -32.81 -8.62
CA LEU A 225 0.92 -31.55 -8.07
C LEU A 225 0.45 -31.70 -6.62
N VAL A 226 -0.23 -32.81 -6.29
CA VAL A 226 -0.64 -33.12 -4.91
C VAL A 226 0.58 -33.33 -4.02
N TRP A 227 1.55 -34.12 -4.47
CA TRP A 227 2.77 -34.40 -3.72
C TRP A 227 3.59 -33.13 -3.47
N ILE A 228 3.76 -32.26 -4.48
CA ILE A 228 4.44 -30.98 -4.32
C ILE A 228 3.70 -30.05 -3.35
N ASP A 229 2.37 -29.98 -3.41
CA ASP A 229 1.59 -29.11 -2.51
C ASP A 229 1.69 -29.57 -1.04
N GLU A 230 1.65 -30.89 -0.80
CA GLU A 230 1.91 -31.44 0.54
C GLU A 230 3.34 -31.18 1.00
N SER A 231 4.34 -31.45 0.16
CA SER A 231 5.74 -31.17 0.47
C SER A 231 6.00 -29.69 0.77
N PHE A 232 5.32 -28.79 0.07
CA PHE A 232 5.40 -27.36 0.32
C PHE A 232 4.81 -26.99 1.69
N ALA A 233 3.67 -27.58 2.06
CA ALA A 233 3.07 -27.38 3.39
C ALA A 233 4.01 -27.86 4.51
N HIS A 234 4.67 -29.01 4.33
CA HIS A 234 5.69 -29.49 5.26
C HIS A 234 6.90 -28.57 5.32
N ALA A 235 7.37 -28.07 4.17
CA ALA A 235 8.49 -27.13 4.10
C ALA A 235 8.22 -25.83 4.87
N ARG A 236 7.00 -25.29 4.77
CA ARG A 236 6.55 -24.13 5.56
C ARG A 236 6.49 -24.46 7.05
N CYS A 237 6.00 -25.64 7.42
CA CYS A 237 6.01 -26.08 8.81
C CYS A 237 7.43 -26.18 9.39
N THR A 238 8.41 -26.61 8.59
CA THR A 238 9.83 -26.65 9.00
C THR A 238 10.37 -25.26 9.34
N LEU A 239 10.01 -24.23 8.56
CA LEU A 239 10.40 -22.85 8.86
C LEU A 239 9.68 -22.29 10.09
N LEU A 240 8.37 -22.54 10.22
CA LEU A 240 7.58 -22.12 11.38
C LEU A 240 8.09 -22.74 12.69
N ALA A 241 8.62 -23.97 12.64
CA ALA A 241 9.15 -24.65 13.82
C ALA A 241 10.35 -23.95 14.48
N LYS A 242 11.02 -23.03 13.76
CA LYS A 242 12.08 -22.19 14.34
C LYS A 242 11.55 -21.16 15.35
N HIS A 243 10.27 -20.82 15.24
CA HIS A 243 9.63 -19.71 15.95
C HIS A 243 8.57 -20.17 16.96
N LEU A 244 8.16 -21.44 16.90
CA LEU A 244 7.08 -22.01 17.69
C LEU A 244 7.60 -23.08 18.65
N ASN A 245 6.98 -23.17 19.84
CA ASN A 245 7.25 -24.29 20.73
C ASN A 245 6.63 -25.60 20.17
N PRO A 246 7.02 -26.80 20.66
CA PRO A 246 6.53 -28.07 20.10
C PRO A 246 5.01 -28.21 20.07
N ALA A 247 4.30 -27.82 21.13
CA ALA A 247 2.84 -27.92 21.20
C ALA A 247 2.14 -26.96 20.21
N GLN A 248 2.66 -25.74 20.09
CA GLN A 248 2.21 -24.76 19.10
C GLN A 248 2.45 -25.25 17.67
N MET A 249 3.61 -25.86 17.42
CA MET A 249 3.97 -26.39 16.11
C MET A 249 3.12 -27.59 15.71
N ASP A 250 2.80 -28.50 16.64
CA ASP A 250 1.91 -29.63 16.36
C ASP A 250 0.52 -29.15 15.92
N GLU A 251 0.01 -28.11 16.59
CA GLU A 251 -1.27 -27.50 16.25
C GLU A 251 -1.26 -26.80 14.88
N VAL A 252 -0.22 -25.99 14.61
CA VAL A 252 -0.04 -25.32 13.32
C VAL A 252 0.11 -26.35 12.19
N ARG A 253 0.90 -27.41 12.39
CA ARG A 253 1.11 -28.47 11.41
C ARG A 253 -0.20 -29.18 11.06
N ARG A 254 -0.99 -29.55 12.07
CA ARG A 254 -2.30 -30.18 11.89
C ARG A 254 -3.24 -29.33 11.03
N ARG A 255 -3.18 -28.00 11.18
CA ARG A 255 -4.03 -27.06 10.42
C ARG A 255 -3.48 -26.77 9.03
N GLN A 256 -2.17 -26.61 8.86
CA GLN A 256 -1.53 -26.39 7.56
C GLN A 256 -1.72 -27.58 6.60
N LEU A 257 -1.78 -28.80 7.13
CA LEU A 257 -2.02 -30.00 6.32
C LEU A 257 -3.51 -30.23 6.00
N ASN A 258 -4.42 -29.40 6.53
CA ASN A 258 -5.83 -29.49 6.20
C ASN A 258 -6.07 -29.09 4.72
N GLU A 259 -6.54 -30.06 3.93
CA GLU A 259 -6.74 -29.89 2.49
C GLU A 259 -7.81 -28.84 2.15
N LYS A 260 -8.87 -28.72 2.95
CA LYS A 260 -9.95 -27.75 2.73
C LYS A 260 -9.38 -26.33 2.74
N ASN A 261 -8.63 -25.99 3.79
CA ASN A 261 -8.10 -24.63 3.96
C ASN A 261 -7.08 -24.28 2.88
N ARG A 262 -6.21 -25.23 2.49
CA ARG A 262 -5.24 -25.05 1.38
C ARG A 262 -5.91 -24.69 0.06
N ARG A 263 -7.09 -25.26 -0.24
CA ARG A 263 -7.86 -24.97 -1.46
C ARG A 263 -8.60 -23.63 -1.42
N GLU A 264 -8.89 -23.11 -0.24
CA GLU A 264 -9.61 -21.83 -0.08
C GLU A 264 -8.70 -20.60 -0.28
N TRP A 265 -7.42 -20.69 0.09
CA TRP A 265 -6.45 -19.58 -0.03
C TRP A 265 -6.31 -19.03 -1.46
N PRO A 266 -6.10 -19.84 -2.51
CA PRO A 266 -6.00 -19.34 -3.88
C PRO A 266 -7.27 -18.64 -4.35
N THR A 267 -8.43 -19.16 -3.98
CA THR A 267 -9.74 -18.60 -4.36
C THR A 267 -9.91 -17.20 -3.77
N LEU A 268 -9.61 -17.05 -2.48
CA LEU A 268 -9.69 -15.77 -1.79
C LEU A 268 -8.70 -14.73 -2.35
N ALA A 269 -7.46 -15.14 -2.64
CA ALA A 269 -6.46 -14.26 -3.25
C ALA A 269 -6.89 -13.76 -4.64
N LEU A 270 -7.53 -14.62 -5.45
CA LEU A 270 -8.07 -14.26 -6.76
C LEU A 270 -9.22 -13.24 -6.66
N GLU A 271 -10.15 -13.45 -5.72
CA GLU A 271 -11.28 -12.53 -5.48
C GLU A 271 -10.77 -11.14 -5.06
N LEU A 272 -9.84 -11.06 -4.10
CA LEU A 272 -9.23 -9.81 -3.66
C LEU A 272 -8.50 -9.09 -4.79
N ARG A 273 -7.73 -9.84 -5.60
CA ARG A 273 -6.99 -9.27 -6.74
C ARG A 273 -7.91 -8.72 -7.81
N ALA A 274 -9.04 -9.37 -8.08
CA ALA A 274 -10.04 -8.87 -9.03
C ALA A 274 -10.60 -7.51 -8.59
N HIS A 275 -10.90 -7.33 -7.29
CA HIS A 275 -11.33 -6.04 -6.75
C HIS A 275 -10.24 -4.96 -6.82
N MET A 276 -9.00 -5.32 -6.51
CA MET A 276 -7.84 -4.43 -6.63
C MET A 276 -7.65 -3.93 -8.07
N GLN A 277 -7.66 -4.85 -9.05
CA GLN A 277 -7.49 -4.51 -10.48
C GLN A 277 -8.67 -3.71 -11.04
N ALA A 278 -9.88 -3.93 -10.52
CA ALA A 278 -11.07 -3.14 -10.85
C ALA A 278 -11.07 -1.75 -10.18
N GLY A 279 -10.08 -1.43 -9.34
CA GLY A 279 -9.98 -0.14 -8.65
C GLY A 279 -11.06 0.07 -7.58
N VAL A 280 -11.64 -1.00 -7.04
CA VAL A 280 -12.66 -0.91 -5.99
C VAL A 280 -12.02 -0.37 -4.73
N ALA A 281 -12.66 0.61 -4.09
CA ALA A 281 -12.15 1.23 -2.87
C ALA A 281 -12.01 0.18 -1.75
N ALA A 282 -10.93 0.27 -0.98
CA ALA A 282 -10.58 -0.74 0.01
C ALA A 282 -11.58 -0.81 1.18
N ASP A 283 -12.30 0.27 1.44
CA ASP A 283 -13.36 0.41 2.43
C ASP A 283 -14.73 -0.07 1.95
N ALA A 284 -14.86 -0.41 0.66
CA ALA A 284 -16.12 -0.87 0.11
C ALA A 284 -16.55 -2.19 0.75
N ALA A 285 -17.85 -2.31 1.06
CA ALA A 285 -18.47 -3.50 1.65
C ALA A 285 -18.04 -4.85 1.02
N PRO A 286 -17.95 -5.03 -0.32
CA PRO A 286 -17.48 -6.30 -0.88
C PRO A 286 -16.03 -6.63 -0.54
N VAL A 287 -15.16 -5.61 -0.40
CA VAL A 287 -13.75 -5.80 -0.01
C VAL A 287 -13.66 -6.14 1.47
N GLN A 288 -14.48 -5.50 2.31
CA GLN A 288 -14.54 -5.78 3.75
C GLN A 288 -14.98 -7.21 4.07
N ALA A 289 -15.97 -7.74 3.34
CA ALA A 289 -16.36 -9.14 3.48
C ALA A 289 -15.22 -10.12 3.14
N LEU A 290 -14.35 -9.76 2.17
CA LEU A 290 -13.17 -10.56 1.84
C LEU A 290 -12.07 -10.46 2.91
N VAL A 291 -11.91 -9.30 3.54
CA VAL A 291 -10.99 -9.12 4.68
C VAL A 291 -11.41 -9.97 5.88
N GLU A 292 -12.69 -9.98 6.24
CA GLU A 292 -13.22 -10.82 7.32
C GLU A 292 -12.96 -12.30 7.03
N ARG A 293 -13.24 -12.73 5.80
CA ARG A 293 -12.98 -14.11 5.35
C ARG A 293 -11.49 -14.44 5.35
N TRP A 294 -10.62 -13.48 5.02
CA TRP A 294 -9.16 -13.63 5.14
C TRP A 294 -8.71 -13.89 6.57
N GLN A 295 -9.21 -13.12 7.53
CA GLN A 295 -8.89 -13.30 8.95
C GLN A 295 -9.38 -14.64 9.47
N GLN A 296 -10.60 -15.04 9.09
CA GLN A 296 -11.16 -16.33 9.46
C GLN A 296 -10.31 -17.47 8.89
N LEU A 297 -9.99 -17.43 7.60
CA LEU A 297 -9.18 -18.46 6.96
C LEU A 297 -7.76 -18.53 7.56
N PHE A 298 -7.19 -17.39 7.95
CA PHE A 298 -5.93 -17.33 8.70
C PHE A 298 -6.03 -18.09 10.02
N ARG A 299 -7.02 -17.78 10.86
CA ARG A 299 -7.23 -18.49 12.13
C ARG A 299 -7.43 -19.98 11.90
N GLU A 300 -8.28 -20.36 10.96
CA GLU A 300 -8.54 -21.77 10.65
C GLU A 300 -7.27 -22.51 10.18
N SER A 301 -6.39 -21.83 9.45
CA SER A 301 -5.16 -22.40 8.85
C SER A 301 -3.97 -22.45 9.79
N PHE A 302 -3.94 -21.67 10.88
CA PHE A 302 -2.75 -21.52 11.71
C PHE A 302 -3.00 -21.69 13.21
N CYS A 303 -3.94 -20.97 13.81
CA CYS A 303 -3.96 -20.75 15.27
C CYS A 303 -5.30 -21.03 15.97
N GLY A 304 -6.41 -21.15 15.23
CA GLY A 304 -7.75 -21.19 15.81
C GLY A 304 -8.04 -19.92 16.63
N ASP A 305 -8.56 -20.11 17.84
CA ASP A 305 -8.86 -19.03 18.79
C ASP A 305 -7.68 -18.70 19.73
N ASP A 306 -6.52 -19.35 19.54
CA ASP A 306 -5.32 -19.07 20.35
C ASP A 306 -4.63 -17.79 19.86
N VAL A 307 -4.90 -16.69 20.58
CA VAL A 307 -4.37 -15.35 20.30
C VAL A 307 -2.84 -15.30 20.43
N VAL A 308 -2.24 -16.07 21.35
CA VAL A 308 -0.78 -16.09 21.54
C VAL A 308 -0.11 -16.80 20.37
N LEU A 309 -0.69 -17.92 19.94
CA LEU A 309 -0.24 -18.63 18.75
C LEU A 309 -0.42 -17.78 17.48
N GLU A 310 -1.52 -17.04 17.37
CA GLU A 310 -1.76 -16.12 16.27
C GLU A 310 -0.62 -15.09 16.15
N VAL A 311 -0.25 -14.45 17.27
CA VAL A 311 0.85 -13.49 17.30
C VAL A 311 2.17 -14.15 16.90
N HIS A 312 2.50 -15.31 17.48
CA HIS A 312 3.76 -16.01 17.15
C HIS A 312 3.83 -16.43 15.67
N VAL A 313 2.73 -16.87 15.07
CA VAL A 313 2.68 -17.22 13.64
C VAL A 313 2.84 -15.98 12.76
N ARG A 314 2.16 -14.87 13.10
CA ARG A 314 2.31 -13.60 12.37
C ARG A 314 3.74 -13.07 12.45
N ASP A 315 4.36 -13.15 13.61
CA ASP A 315 5.77 -12.79 13.79
C ASP A 315 6.70 -13.67 12.95
N ALA A 316 6.47 -14.99 12.91
CA ALA A 316 7.24 -15.91 12.09
C ALA A 316 7.10 -15.60 10.58
N LEU A 317 5.88 -15.31 10.11
CA LEU A 317 5.61 -14.89 8.73
C LEU A 317 6.30 -13.58 8.35
N ASN A 318 6.47 -12.67 9.31
CA ASN A 318 7.18 -11.42 9.11
C ASN A 318 8.71 -11.59 9.11
N GLN A 319 9.23 -12.57 9.86
CA GLN A 319 10.67 -12.79 10.04
C GLN A 319 11.31 -13.73 9.01
N GLU A 320 10.54 -14.64 8.41
CA GLU A 320 11.04 -15.58 7.39
C GLU A 320 10.56 -15.17 5.99
N PRO A 321 11.43 -14.56 5.15
CA PRO A 321 11.05 -14.14 3.79
C PRO A 321 10.51 -15.29 2.93
N ASP A 322 11.01 -16.51 3.12
CA ASP A 322 10.54 -17.68 2.38
C ASP A 322 9.11 -18.09 2.77
N LEU A 323 8.63 -17.77 3.98
CA LEU A 323 7.22 -18.01 4.34
C LEU A 323 6.26 -17.05 3.65
N GLN A 324 6.76 -15.95 3.08
CA GLN A 324 6.00 -15.00 2.26
C GLN A 324 5.96 -15.42 0.79
N LEU A 325 6.75 -16.42 0.38
CA LEU A 325 6.70 -16.97 -0.97
C LEU A 325 5.40 -17.76 -1.15
N GLY A 326 4.57 -17.27 -2.05
CA GLY A 326 3.36 -17.91 -2.53
C GLY A 326 2.93 -17.24 -3.82
N VAL A 327 2.32 -18.00 -4.71
CA VAL A 327 1.84 -17.45 -5.98
C VAL A 327 0.69 -16.48 -5.70
N GLY A 328 0.86 -15.21 -6.10
CA GLY A 328 -0.18 -14.19 -6.06
C GLY A 328 -0.31 -13.38 -4.79
N LEU A 329 0.61 -13.53 -3.85
CA LEU A 329 0.76 -12.66 -2.68
C LEU A 329 1.93 -11.70 -2.95
N ASP A 330 1.72 -10.75 -3.86
CA ASP A 330 2.67 -9.68 -4.12
C ASP A 330 2.45 -8.49 -3.19
N GLU A 331 3.44 -7.61 -3.15
CA GLU A 331 3.44 -6.39 -2.35
C GLU A 331 2.20 -5.51 -2.60
N ALA A 332 1.73 -5.45 -3.85
CA ALA A 332 0.55 -4.68 -4.24
C ALA A 332 -0.75 -5.22 -3.61
N LEU A 333 -0.98 -6.54 -3.68
CA LEU A 333 -2.16 -7.16 -3.08
C LEU A 333 -2.12 -7.09 -1.56
N LEU A 334 -0.96 -7.28 -0.95
CA LEU A 334 -0.78 -7.16 0.50
C LEU A 334 -1.06 -5.72 0.97
N ALA A 335 -0.57 -4.70 0.23
CA ALA A 335 -0.87 -3.30 0.52
C ALA A 335 -2.37 -2.97 0.37
N TYR A 336 -3.03 -3.53 -0.65
CA TYR A 336 -4.47 -3.36 -0.85
C TYR A 336 -5.30 -4.01 0.27
N LEU A 337 -4.95 -5.25 0.65
CA LEU A 337 -5.56 -5.96 1.77
C LEU A 337 -5.34 -5.20 3.09
N HIS A 338 -4.15 -4.64 3.29
CA HIS A 338 -3.83 -3.85 4.48
C HIS A 338 -4.68 -2.58 4.55
N LYS A 339 -4.77 -1.85 3.44
CA LYS A 339 -5.64 -0.68 3.34
C LYS A 339 -7.09 -1.03 3.64
N ALA A 340 -7.57 -2.17 3.15
CA ALA A 340 -8.92 -2.64 3.43
C ALA A 340 -9.10 -2.99 4.92
N HIS A 341 -8.12 -3.66 5.52
CA HIS A 341 -8.14 -3.98 6.95
C HIS A 341 -8.19 -2.74 7.84
N ILE A 342 -7.47 -1.68 7.47
CA ILE A 342 -7.44 -0.39 8.19
C ILE A 342 -8.79 0.32 8.16
N VAL A 343 -9.48 0.37 7.00
CA VAL A 343 -10.74 1.14 6.89
C VAL A 343 -11.97 0.34 7.35
N GLY A 344 -11.88 -0.99 7.40
CA GLY A 344 -12.94 -1.88 7.90
C GLY A 344 -13.14 -1.90 9.41
N HIS A 345 -12.16 -1.41 10.15
CA HIS A 345 -12.30 -1.21 11.59
C HIS A 345 -12.68 0.25 11.81
N ASP A 346 -13.96 0.49 12.10
CA ASP A 346 -14.32 1.55 13.05
C ASP A 346 -13.53 1.24 14.33
N VAL A 347 -12.35 1.84 14.45
CA VAL A 347 -11.56 1.79 15.68
C VAL A 347 -12.35 2.57 16.70
N THR A 348 -13.27 1.90 17.42
CA THR A 348 -13.68 2.39 18.74
C THR A 348 -12.41 2.40 19.58
N PRO A 349 -11.91 3.57 19.99
CA PRO A 349 -10.70 3.63 20.80
C PRO A 349 -11.01 2.95 22.13
N THR A 350 -10.35 1.84 22.41
CA THR A 350 -10.20 1.37 23.78
C THR A 350 -9.25 2.33 24.48
N ASP A 351 -9.81 3.43 24.99
CA ASP A 351 -9.16 4.51 25.73
C ASP A 351 -8.72 4.06 27.15
N ALA A 352 -8.08 2.89 27.26
CA ALA A 352 -7.74 2.25 28.54
C ALA A 352 -6.23 2.09 28.81
N GLY A 353 -5.35 2.66 27.99
CA GLY A 353 -3.89 2.55 28.15
C GLY A 353 -3.08 3.54 27.31
N PRO A 354 -1.73 3.57 27.46
CA PRO A 354 -0.86 4.37 26.63
C PRO A 354 -0.97 3.87 25.19
N LYS A 355 -0.94 4.79 24.23
CA LYS A 355 -0.98 4.42 22.83
C LYS A 355 0.22 3.51 22.47
N PRO A 356 0.07 2.55 21.53
CA PRO A 356 1.15 1.63 21.13
C PRO A 356 2.48 2.32 20.83
N SER A 357 2.47 3.47 20.16
CA SER A 357 3.64 4.29 19.86
C SER A 357 4.37 4.76 21.11
N ALA A 358 3.65 5.26 22.11
CA ALA A 358 4.21 5.74 23.37
C ALA A 358 4.90 4.61 24.14
N LEU A 359 4.31 3.41 24.14
CA LEU A 359 4.89 2.23 24.77
C LEU A 359 6.18 1.78 24.06
N ILE A 360 6.19 1.73 22.72
CA ILE A 360 7.40 1.40 21.94
C ILE A 360 8.54 2.38 22.27
N VAL A 361 8.23 3.68 22.32
CA VAL A 361 9.24 4.70 22.64
C VAL A 361 9.82 4.49 24.04
N ALA A 362 8.96 4.28 25.04
CA ALA A 362 9.39 4.04 26.41
C ALA A 362 10.24 2.76 26.53
N ARG A 363 9.86 1.68 25.82
CA ARG A 363 10.64 0.43 25.74
C ARG A 363 12.02 0.66 25.11
N GLN A 364 12.13 1.48 24.07
CA GLN A 364 13.44 1.78 23.47
C GLN A 364 14.34 2.61 24.42
N ARG A 365 13.78 3.57 25.18
CA ARG A 365 14.52 4.28 26.23
C ARG A 365 14.95 3.35 27.37
N ALA A 366 14.09 2.42 27.78
CA ALA A 366 14.40 1.41 28.80
C ALA A 366 15.51 0.45 28.34
N ALA A 367 15.44 -0.02 27.09
CA ALA A 367 16.49 -0.85 26.49
C ALA A 367 17.83 -0.10 26.43
N HIS A 368 17.83 1.21 26.19
CA HIS A 368 19.03 2.05 26.21
C HIS A 368 19.73 2.00 27.57
N GLN A 369 18.96 2.08 28.67
CA GLN A 369 19.50 2.00 30.03
C GLN A 369 20.21 0.66 30.29
N LEU A 370 19.76 -0.42 29.67
CA LEU A 370 20.29 -1.77 29.88
C LEU A 370 21.45 -2.13 28.95
N LEU A 371 21.44 -1.65 27.70
CA LEU A 371 22.30 -2.16 26.64
C LEU A 371 23.49 -1.26 26.31
N ASP A 372 23.30 0.06 26.34
CA ASP A 372 24.23 0.96 25.67
C ASP A 372 25.14 1.65 26.68
N ARG A 373 26.44 1.75 26.37
CA ARG A 373 27.44 2.41 27.24
C ARG A 373 28.48 3.13 26.37
N PRO A 374 28.76 4.43 26.61
CA PRO A 374 28.16 5.31 27.64
C PRO A 374 26.68 5.62 27.37
N LEU A 375 25.91 6.08 28.36
CA LEU A 375 24.51 6.48 28.09
C LEU A 375 24.49 7.79 27.28
N VAL A 376 23.58 7.89 26.30
CA VAL A 376 23.25 9.13 25.58
C VAL A 376 22.17 9.89 26.33
N LEU A 377 21.14 9.17 26.76
CA LEU A 377 20.09 9.67 27.63
C LEU A 377 20.15 8.91 28.95
N ASP A 378 20.44 9.63 30.03
CA ASP A 378 20.32 9.10 31.38
C ASP A 378 18.85 9.22 31.83
N ASP A 379 18.13 8.09 31.74
CA ASP A 379 16.71 7.98 32.08
C ASP A 379 16.53 6.82 33.07
N PRO A 380 16.89 7.03 34.36
CA PRO A 380 16.84 5.97 35.37
C PRO A 380 15.41 5.49 35.65
N LEU A 381 14.40 6.26 35.22
CA LEU A 381 12.98 5.95 35.39
C LEU A 381 12.39 5.20 34.20
N ALA A 382 13.12 5.05 33.08
CA ALA A 382 12.62 4.43 31.85
C ALA A 382 12.05 3.02 32.06
N LEU A 383 12.66 2.22 32.93
CA LEU A 383 12.16 0.88 33.27
C LEU A 383 10.98 0.93 34.24
N ALA A 384 11.02 1.83 35.23
CA ALA A 384 9.99 1.90 36.26
C ALA A 384 8.66 2.42 35.70
N VAL A 385 8.70 3.39 34.78
CA VAL A 385 7.51 3.99 34.15
C VAL A 385 6.74 3.01 33.25
N LEU A 386 7.37 1.92 32.79
CA LEU A 386 6.71 0.86 32.01
C LEU A 386 5.78 -0.02 32.86
N GLY A 387 5.98 -0.05 34.19
CA GLY A 387 5.34 -1.04 35.07
C GLY A 387 6.09 -2.38 35.11
N LYS A 388 5.82 -3.17 36.16
CA LYS A 388 6.60 -4.39 36.48
C LYS A 388 6.55 -5.44 35.38
N ALA A 389 5.38 -5.68 34.79
CA ALA A 389 5.18 -6.70 33.76
C ALA A 389 5.97 -6.37 32.48
N GLU A 390 5.77 -5.18 31.93
CA GLU A 390 6.47 -4.69 30.74
C GLU A 390 7.99 -4.60 30.95
N ALA A 391 8.43 -4.12 32.11
CA ALA A 391 9.85 -4.08 32.43
C ALA A 391 10.48 -5.48 32.53
N GLN A 392 9.72 -6.49 32.95
CA GLN A 392 10.18 -7.87 32.97
C GLN A 392 10.20 -8.49 31.58
N ASP A 393 9.16 -8.27 30.77
CA ASP A 393 9.10 -8.71 29.37
C ASP A 393 10.27 -8.15 28.56
N LEU A 394 10.55 -6.85 28.71
CA LEU A 394 11.69 -6.21 28.06
C LEU A 394 13.02 -6.86 28.46
N ARG A 395 13.21 -7.19 29.74
CA ARG A 395 14.43 -7.88 30.21
C ARG A 395 14.54 -9.29 29.63
N ASN A 396 13.43 -10.02 29.56
CA ASN A 396 13.40 -11.37 29.00
C ASN A 396 13.67 -11.38 27.49
N GLY A 397 13.26 -10.33 26.77
CA GLY A 397 13.40 -10.19 25.32
C GLY A 397 14.54 -9.26 24.88
N LEU A 398 15.60 -9.10 25.67
CA LEU A 398 16.61 -8.05 25.46
C LEU A 398 17.34 -8.16 24.10
N ASP A 399 17.48 -9.38 23.57
CA ASP A 399 18.14 -9.63 22.28
C ASP A 399 17.40 -9.00 21.10
N ARG A 400 16.07 -8.84 21.18
CA ARG A 400 15.27 -8.13 20.15
C ARG A 400 15.77 -6.69 19.94
N PHE A 401 16.27 -6.08 21.01
CA PHE A 401 16.80 -4.72 20.99
C PHE A 401 18.24 -4.66 20.46
N ARG A 402 18.95 -5.79 20.34
CA ARG A 402 20.28 -5.84 19.71
C ARG A 402 20.23 -5.88 18.18
N HIS A 403 19.04 -6.13 17.61
CA HIS A 403 18.87 -6.16 16.15
C HIS A 403 19.18 -4.78 15.53
N PRO A 404 19.85 -4.70 14.37
CA PRO A 404 20.26 -3.43 13.74
C PRO A 404 19.11 -2.41 13.58
N MET A 405 17.92 -2.89 13.19
CA MET A 405 16.74 -2.02 13.06
C MET A 405 16.28 -1.45 14.41
N SER A 406 16.35 -2.24 15.48
CA SER A 406 16.03 -1.72 16.81
C SER A 406 17.11 -0.77 17.31
N MET A 407 18.39 -0.97 16.96
CA MET A 407 19.46 -0.03 17.29
C MET A 407 19.28 1.32 16.58
N CYS A 408 18.90 1.31 15.30
CA CYS A 408 18.58 2.52 14.54
C CYS A 408 17.40 3.28 15.17
N ARG A 409 16.34 2.56 15.55
CA ARG A 409 15.19 3.15 16.24
C ARG A 409 15.59 3.70 17.61
N ARG A 410 16.33 2.92 18.40
CA ARG A 410 16.75 3.31 19.76
C ARG A 410 17.61 4.56 19.74
N SER A 411 18.63 4.61 18.88
CA SER A 411 19.53 5.76 18.75
C SER A 411 18.78 7.05 18.39
N ALA A 412 17.87 7.00 17.42
CA ALA A 412 17.04 8.16 17.05
C ALA A 412 16.14 8.62 18.20
N LEU A 413 15.46 7.69 18.87
CA LEU A 413 14.52 7.99 19.96
C LEU A 413 15.20 8.52 21.22
N VAL A 414 16.40 8.04 21.57
CA VAL A 414 17.13 8.56 22.74
C VAL A 414 17.73 9.93 22.44
N VAL A 415 18.19 10.18 21.21
CA VAL A 415 18.73 11.48 20.80
C VAL A 415 17.65 12.56 20.79
N ARG A 416 16.45 12.30 20.27
CA ARG A 416 15.40 13.34 20.28
C ARG A 416 15.03 13.77 21.70
N SER A 417 15.00 12.84 22.67
CA SER A 417 14.76 13.16 24.08
C SER A 417 15.96 13.87 24.71
N ARG A 418 17.20 13.42 24.42
CA ARG A 418 18.41 14.09 24.93
C ARG A 418 18.56 15.52 24.39
N LEU A 419 18.22 15.75 23.12
CA LEU A 419 18.26 17.07 22.52
C LEU A 419 17.24 18.02 23.16
N ALA A 420 16.03 17.53 23.46
CA ALA A 420 15.05 18.32 24.20
C ALA A 420 15.53 18.67 25.61
N ASP A 421 16.15 17.72 26.33
CA ASP A 421 16.76 17.95 27.65
C ASP A 421 17.86 19.03 27.60
N ASP A 422 18.75 18.97 26.61
CA ASP A 422 19.80 19.97 26.41
C ASP A 422 19.20 21.36 26.15
N ILE A 423 18.25 21.48 25.21
CA ILE A 423 17.64 22.76 24.84
C ILE A 423 16.85 23.34 26.01
N TRP A 424 16.13 22.51 26.78
CA TRP A 424 15.44 22.95 27.97
C TRP A 424 16.42 23.49 29.02
N THR A 425 17.53 22.78 29.26
CA THR A 425 18.58 23.21 30.20
C THR A 425 19.13 24.58 29.80
N GLU A 426 19.53 24.73 28.52
CA GLU A 426 20.01 26.00 27.98
C GLU A 426 18.96 27.11 28.04
N ALA A 427 17.67 26.81 27.84
CA ALA A 427 16.58 27.78 27.96
C ALA A 427 16.36 28.21 29.41
N ALA A 428 16.41 27.28 30.37
CA ALA A 428 16.29 27.56 31.79
C ALA A 428 17.45 28.46 32.29
N GLU A 429 18.68 28.23 31.83
CA GLU A 429 19.84 29.09 32.09
C GLU A 429 19.63 30.52 31.56
N ARG A 430 18.95 30.68 30.42
CA ARG A 430 18.58 31.99 29.84
C ARG A 430 17.38 32.66 30.53
N GLY A 431 16.79 32.03 31.54
CA GLY A 431 15.67 32.61 32.29
C GLY A 431 14.28 32.13 31.88
N VAL A 432 14.16 31.19 30.95
CA VAL A 432 12.87 30.56 30.63
C VAL A 432 12.40 29.74 31.83
N ARG A 433 11.11 29.82 32.18
CA ARG A 433 10.54 29.17 33.38
C ARG A 433 9.33 28.29 33.08
N GLN A 434 8.97 28.12 31.81
CA GLN A 434 7.85 27.30 31.39
C GLN A 434 8.33 26.30 30.34
N TYR A 435 8.15 25.01 30.62
CA TYR A 435 8.42 23.94 29.66
C TYR A 435 7.12 23.18 29.39
N VAL A 436 6.71 23.10 28.14
CA VAL A 436 5.52 22.37 27.70
C VAL A 436 5.95 21.14 26.90
N VAL A 437 5.53 19.96 27.34
CA VAL A 437 5.72 18.69 26.62
C VAL A 437 4.41 18.33 25.93
N LEU A 438 4.37 18.45 24.61
CA LEU A 438 3.19 18.15 23.78
C LEU A 438 3.18 16.67 23.40
N GLY A 439 2.13 15.95 23.80
CA GLY A 439 2.03 14.49 23.70
C GLY A 439 2.99 13.81 24.68
N ALA A 440 2.85 14.15 25.96
CA ALA A 440 3.78 13.75 27.00
C ALA A 440 3.91 12.23 27.19
N GLY A 441 2.91 11.43 26.81
CA GLY A 441 2.87 9.98 26.88
C GLY A 441 3.58 9.44 28.14
N LEU A 442 4.61 8.64 27.91
CA LEU A 442 5.47 8.09 28.96
C LEU A 442 6.79 8.85 29.15
N ASP A 443 6.87 10.13 28.75
CA ASP A 443 8.03 10.99 28.97
C ASP A 443 8.33 11.11 30.48
N THR A 444 9.63 11.08 30.83
CA THR A 444 10.09 11.06 32.21
C THR A 444 10.80 12.36 32.64
N THR A 445 10.86 13.37 31.77
CA THR A 445 11.68 14.56 31.95
C THR A 445 11.31 15.35 33.21
N ALA A 446 10.01 15.51 33.48
CA ALA A 446 9.54 16.20 34.67
C ALA A 446 10.07 15.57 35.97
N TYR A 447 10.16 14.25 36.01
CA TYR A 447 10.57 13.50 37.21
C TYR A 447 12.10 13.43 37.35
N ARG A 448 12.83 13.43 36.23
CA ARG A 448 14.31 13.44 36.20
C ARG A 448 14.90 14.82 36.48
N GLN A 449 14.27 15.87 36.00
CA GLN A 449 14.78 17.24 36.07
C GLN A 449 14.00 18.12 37.07
N HIS A 450 13.55 17.53 38.18
CA HIS A 450 12.68 18.19 39.16
C HIS A 450 13.31 19.42 39.85
N ASP A 451 14.65 19.51 39.85
CA ASP A 451 15.39 20.65 40.41
C ASP A 451 15.51 21.85 39.45
N THR A 452 15.10 21.68 38.18
CA THR A 452 15.20 22.78 37.19
C THR A 452 14.16 23.86 37.50
N PRO A 453 14.56 25.15 37.61
CA PRO A 453 13.64 26.22 37.94
C PRO A 453 12.51 26.39 36.91
N GLY A 454 11.26 26.37 37.37
CA GLY A 454 10.09 26.65 36.53
C GLY A 454 8.94 25.67 36.74
N SER A 455 7.98 25.73 35.83
CA SER A 455 6.87 24.79 35.73
C SER A 455 6.97 23.97 34.45
N ILE A 456 6.70 22.67 34.57
CA ILE A 456 6.66 21.73 33.46
C ILE A 456 5.20 21.33 33.25
N PHE A 457 4.69 21.51 32.04
CA PHE A 457 3.33 21.22 31.63
C PHE A 457 3.33 19.98 30.73
N GLU A 458 2.74 18.89 31.19
CA GLU A 458 2.54 17.69 30.36
C GLU A 458 1.16 17.75 29.70
N VAL A 459 1.13 17.90 28.37
CA VAL A 459 -0.10 17.94 27.57
C VAL A 459 -0.32 16.58 26.93
N ASP A 460 -1.47 15.96 27.22
CA ASP A 460 -1.86 14.67 26.62
C ASP A 460 -3.36 14.39 26.82
N LEU A 461 -3.84 13.30 26.22
CA LEU A 461 -5.20 12.80 26.40
C LEU A 461 -5.49 12.50 27.88
N PRO A 462 -6.71 12.80 28.36
CA PRO A 462 -7.10 12.53 29.74
C PRO A 462 -6.84 11.08 30.19
N ALA A 463 -7.24 10.10 29.37
CA ALA A 463 -7.06 8.67 29.66
C ALA A 463 -5.57 8.29 29.80
N THR A 464 -4.71 8.81 28.92
CA THR A 464 -3.26 8.56 28.98
C THR A 464 -2.63 9.15 30.24
N GLN A 465 -3.05 10.34 30.67
CA GLN A 465 -2.56 10.95 31.91
C GLN A 465 -3.05 10.20 33.15
N GLU A 466 -4.31 9.77 33.18
CA GLU A 466 -4.85 8.95 34.27
C GLU A 466 -4.07 7.65 34.43
N TRP A 467 -3.83 6.94 33.31
CA TRP A 467 -3.03 5.72 33.28
C TRP A 467 -1.60 5.97 33.79
N LYS A 468 -0.94 7.02 33.29
CA LYS A 468 0.44 7.35 33.67
C LYS A 468 0.53 7.65 35.16
N ARG A 469 -0.40 8.44 35.70
CA ARG A 469 -0.44 8.79 37.13
C ARG A 469 -0.62 7.55 38.01
N ALA A 470 -1.47 6.61 37.62
CA ALA A 470 -1.62 5.34 38.33
C ALA A 470 -0.29 4.55 38.34
N HIS A 471 0.37 4.44 37.19
CA HIS A 471 1.65 3.72 37.06
C HIS A 471 2.80 4.38 37.82
N LEU A 472 2.91 5.71 37.79
CA LEU A 472 3.90 6.45 38.57
C LEU A 472 3.70 6.21 40.08
N ASN A 473 2.44 6.22 40.53
CA ASN A 473 2.12 5.94 41.93
C ASN A 473 2.47 4.50 42.33
N GLU A 474 2.13 3.51 41.50
CA GLU A 474 2.49 2.10 41.73
C GLU A 474 4.00 1.86 41.71
N ALA A 475 4.74 2.59 40.87
CA ALA A 475 6.19 2.53 40.80
C ALA A 475 6.88 3.30 41.94
N GLY A 476 6.13 4.02 42.78
CA GLY A 476 6.67 4.86 43.86
C GLY A 476 7.42 6.10 43.35
N ILE A 477 7.14 6.54 42.12
CA ILE A 477 7.75 7.73 41.52
C ILE A 477 6.99 8.96 42.01
N ARG A 478 7.67 9.81 42.79
CA ARG A 478 7.09 11.03 43.36
C ARG A 478 6.84 12.07 42.28
N LEU A 479 5.64 12.64 42.27
CA LEU A 479 5.31 13.78 41.41
C LEU A 479 6.01 15.06 41.94
N PRO A 480 6.79 15.76 41.11
CA PRO A 480 7.45 16.99 41.51
C PRO A 480 6.45 18.15 41.60
N GLN A 481 6.72 19.14 42.46
CA GLN A 481 5.82 20.29 42.66
C GLN A 481 5.74 21.20 41.43
N SER A 482 6.77 21.18 40.58
CA SER A 482 6.88 21.93 39.33
C SER A 482 6.02 21.34 38.20
N LEU A 483 5.53 20.10 38.31
CA LEU A 483 4.73 19.46 37.27
C LEU A 483 3.25 19.89 37.33
N ARG A 484 2.69 20.14 36.15
CA ARG A 484 1.27 20.41 35.90
C ARG A 484 0.79 19.49 34.77
N PHE A 485 -0.23 18.70 35.05
CA PHE A 485 -0.91 17.88 34.05
C PHE A 485 -1.95 18.73 33.32
N VAL A 486 -1.95 18.67 31.99
CA VAL A 486 -2.80 19.46 31.11
C VAL A 486 -3.60 18.50 30.23
N PRO A 487 -4.76 18.00 30.70
CA PRO A 487 -5.56 17.04 29.94
C PRO A 487 -6.21 17.74 28.75
N VAL A 488 -5.74 17.45 27.55
CA VAL A 488 -6.22 18.06 26.29
C VAL A 488 -6.45 16.96 25.28
N ASP A 489 -7.68 16.92 24.78
CA ASP A 489 -8.01 16.25 23.52
C ASP A 489 -8.02 17.33 22.43
N PHE A 490 -7.09 17.23 21.48
CA PHE A 490 -6.91 18.19 20.38
C PHE A 490 -8.18 18.37 19.53
N GLU A 491 -9.15 17.44 19.61
CA GLU A 491 -10.42 17.51 18.90
C GLU A 491 -11.52 18.29 19.67
N ARG A 492 -11.39 18.43 20.99
CA ARG A 492 -12.47 18.94 21.86
C ARG A 492 -12.13 20.20 22.64
N ILE A 493 -10.86 20.41 22.98
CA ILE A 493 -10.38 21.57 23.76
C ILE A 493 -9.14 22.11 23.07
N SER A 494 -9.10 23.43 22.85
CA SER A 494 -7.91 24.06 22.26
C SER A 494 -6.71 23.97 23.23
N LEU A 495 -5.51 23.76 22.68
CA LEU A 495 -4.26 23.73 23.47
C LEU A 495 -4.11 24.98 24.37
N ALA A 496 -4.46 26.16 23.84
CA ALA A 496 -4.38 27.43 24.55
C ALA A 496 -5.25 27.45 25.81
N GLU A 497 -6.48 26.94 25.72
CA GLU A 497 -7.42 26.88 26.84
C GLU A 497 -6.92 25.91 27.91
N GLY A 498 -6.48 24.72 27.51
CA GLY A 498 -5.94 23.71 28.44
C GLY A 498 -4.73 24.25 29.22
N LEU A 499 -3.77 24.84 28.51
CA LEU A 499 -2.58 25.43 29.12
C LEU A 499 -2.92 26.57 30.08
N THR A 500 -3.81 27.48 29.68
CA THR A 500 -4.22 28.61 30.52
C THR A 500 -4.87 28.14 31.83
N ARG A 501 -5.73 27.12 31.77
CA ARG A 501 -6.36 26.52 32.97
C ARG A 501 -5.34 25.87 33.91
N ALA A 502 -4.22 25.37 33.37
CA ALA A 502 -3.13 24.80 34.15
C ALA A 502 -2.16 25.87 34.72
N GLY A 503 -2.36 27.15 34.40
CA GLY A 503 -1.55 28.26 34.88
C GLY A 503 -0.37 28.62 33.97
N PHE A 504 -0.39 28.23 32.69
CA PHE A 504 0.56 28.69 31.69
C PHE A 504 0.34 30.18 31.39
N ASP A 505 1.41 30.96 31.34
CA ASP A 505 1.42 32.37 30.98
C ASP A 505 1.96 32.56 29.55
N PRO A 506 1.12 32.87 28.55
CA PRO A 506 1.58 33.10 27.18
C PRO A 506 2.41 34.38 27.02
N LEU A 507 2.41 35.28 28.01
CA LEU A 507 3.19 36.52 28.01
C LEU A 507 4.60 36.33 28.62
N ALA A 508 4.91 35.15 29.16
CA ALA A 508 6.25 34.78 29.58
C ALA A 508 6.89 33.78 28.57
N PRO A 509 8.21 33.84 28.33
CA PRO A 509 8.88 32.91 27.42
C PRO A 509 8.68 31.45 27.84
N ALA A 510 8.48 30.57 26.86
CA ALA A 510 8.27 29.15 27.08
C ALA A 510 9.03 28.27 26.07
N PHE A 511 9.51 27.13 26.53
CA PHE A 511 10.02 26.08 25.65
C PHE A 511 8.93 25.03 25.43
N PHE A 512 8.79 24.56 24.19
CA PHE A 512 7.87 23.49 23.80
C PHE A 512 8.67 22.34 23.20
N SER A 513 8.47 21.12 23.68
CA SER A 513 8.93 19.92 22.99
C SER A 513 7.73 19.21 22.38
N TRP A 514 7.84 18.85 21.10
CA TRP A 514 6.77 18.22 20.34
C TRP A 514 7.32 17.04 19.54
N LEU A 515 7.53 15.94 20.25
CA LEU A 515 8.30 14.79 19.76
C LEU A 515 7.38 13.60 19.49
N GLY A 516 7.39 13.07 18.27
CA GLY A 516 6.61 11.89 17.91
C GLY A 516 5.09 12.07 17.96
N VAL A 517 4.59 13.28 17.67
CA VAL A 517 3.15 13.57 17.69
C VAL A 517 2.65 14.12 16.36
N THR A 518 3.41 15.03 15.73
CA THR A 518 2.96 15.77 14.54
C THR A 518 2.46 14.86 13.43
N MET A 519 3.14 13.73 13.18
CA MET A 519 2.78 12.75 12.15
C MET A 519 1.41 12.10 12.38
N TYR A 520 0.86 12.12 13.59
CA TYR A 520 -0.46 11.57 13.90
C TYR A 520 -1.59 12.61 13.83
N LEU A 521 -1.24 13.86 13.52
CA LEU A 521 -2.18 14.98 13.41
C LEU A 521 -2.31 15.43 11.96
N ASP A 522 -3.50 15.96 11.61
CA ASP A 522 -3.70 16.62 10.33
C ASP A 522 -2.81 17.87 10.22
N GLU A 523 -2.34 18.19 9.02
CA GLU A 523 -1.44 19.33 8.79
C GLU A 523 -2.01 20.65 9.33
N ALA A 524 -3.32 20.86 9.20
CA ALA A 524 -4.00 22.04 9.74
C ALA A 524 -3.87 22.14 11.26
N ALA A 525 -4.03 21.04 11.99
CA ALA A 525 -3.86 21.01 13.44
C ALA A 525 -2.40 21.26 13.86
N VAL A 526 -1.44 20.79 13.05
CA VAL A 526 -0.02 21.09 13.25
C VAL A 526 0.23 22.59 13.13
N VAL A 527 -0.24 23.19 12.05
CA VAL A 527 -0.10 24.63 11.76
C VAL A 527 -0.82 25.49 12.80
N ASP A 528 -1.99 25.07 13.29
CA ASP A 528 -2.74 25.81 14.32
C ASP A 528 -1.98 25.85 15.65
N THR A 529 -1.35 24.75 16.04
CA THR A 529 -0.50 24.69 17.23
C THR A 529 0.75 25.55 17.06
N LEU A 530 1.41 25.50 15.90
CA LEU A 530 2.56 26.36 15.60
C LEU A 530 2.16 27.84 15.64
N ARG A 531 0.96 28.20 15.15
CA ARG A 531 0.42 29.56 15.21
C ARG A 531 0.15 30.02 16.64
N PHE A 532 -0.30 29.12 17.51
CA PHE A 532 -0.43 29.42 18.93
C PHE A 532 0.95 29.73 19.54
N ILE A 533 1.94 28.87 19.31
CA ILE A 533 3.30 29.05 19.84
C ILE A 533 3.93 30.34 19.32
N ALA A 534 3.76 30.67 18.03
CA ALA A 534 4.27 31.91 17.42
C ALA A 534 3.71 33.20 18.06
N ARG A 535 2.58 33.11 18.78
CA ARG A 535 1.97 34.23 19.50
C ARG A 535 2.43 34.34 20.97
N CYS A 536 3.20 33.37 21.47
CA CYS A 536 3.80 33.44 22.80
C CYS A 536 4.89 34.53 22.86
N ALA A 537 5.30 34.88 24.08
CA ALA A 537 6.34 35.89 24.30
C ALA A 537 7.64 35.60 23.54
N ARG A 538 8.30 36.66 23.10
CA ARG A 538 9.61 36.59 22.44
C ARG A 538 10.62 35.81 23.29
N GLY A 539 11.41 34.96 22.65
CA GLY A 539 12.29 34.01 23.33
C GLY A 539 11.64 32.66 23.64
N SER A 540 10.35 32.48 23.30
CA SER A 540 9.73 31.17 23.25
C SER A 540 10.30 30.35 22.09
N ALA A 541 10.36 29.03 22.24
CA ALA A 541 10.87 28.15 21.19
C ALA A 541 10.17 26.80 21.20
N VAL A 542 10.10 26.14 20.04
CA VAL A 542 9.58 24.78 19.89
C VAL A 542 10.60 23.89 19.21
N LEU A 543 10.93 22.76 19.85
CA LEU A 543 11.60 21.64 19.20
C LEU A 543 10.51 20.69 18.68
N LEU A 544 10.28 20.69 17.37
CA LEU A 544 9.33 19.79 16.72
C LEU A 544 10.04 18.65 15.98
N GLU A 545 9.49 17.46 16.11
CA GLU A 545 9.78 16.33 15.22
C GLU A 545 8.68 16.22 14.18
N TYR A 546 9.04 15.96 12.92
CA TYR A 546 8.07 15.72 11.84
C TYR A 546 8.54 14.62 10.89
N ALA A 547 7.60 13.89 10.31
CA ALA A 547 7.86 12.88 9.30
C ALA A 547 8.17 13.53 7.94
N LEU A 548 9.06 12.92 7.17
CA LEU A 548 9.32 13.30 5.78
C LEU A 548 8.35 12.60 4.84
N PRO A 549 7.97 13.21 3.70
CA PRO A 549 7.14 12.54 2.69
C PRO A 549 7.80 11.23 2.25
N VAL A 550 7.04 10.13 2.17
CA VAL A 550 7.59 8.80 1.81
C VAL A 550 8.33 8.84 0.47
N SER A 551 7.82 9.63 -0.48
CA SER A 551 8.46 9.86 -1.79
C SER A 551 9.86 10.48 -1.71
N SER A 552 10.18 11.22 -0.65
CA SER A 552 11.49 11.84 -0.42
C SER A 552 12.52 10.89 0.20
N LEU A 553 12.09 9.73 0.70
CA LEU A 553 12.95 8.77 1.39
C LEU A 553 13.68 7.85 0.39
N PRO A 554 14.87 7.33 0.75
CA PRO A 554 15.57 6.31 -0.03
C PRO A 554 14.73 5.02 -0.20
N PRO A 555 14.86 4.25 -1.30
CA PRO A 555 13.99 3.11 -1.60
C PRO A 555 13.83 2.09 -0.48
N MET A 556 14.94 1.63 0.13
CA MET A 556 14.90 0.68 1.25
C MET A 556 14.20 1.24 2.49
N MET A 557 14.22 2.56 2.66
CA MET A 557 13.57 3.21 3.78
C MET A 557 12.06 3.40 3.54
N ARG A 558 11.63 3.55 2.29
CA ARG A 558 10.19 3.64 1.96
C ARG A 558 9.45 2.41 2.45
N VAL A 559 9.94 1.23 2.08
CA VAL A 559 9.37 -0.06 2.49
C VAL A 559 9.28 -0.17 4.02
N PHE A 560 10.37 0.18 4.73
CA PHE A 560 10.38 0.15 6.19
C PHE A 560 9.37 1.12 6.82
N VAL A 561 9.27 2.34 6.27
CA VAL A 561 8.37 3.37 6.79
C VAL A 561 6.92 3.04 6.49
N GLU A 562 6.63 2.50 5.31
CA GLU A 562 5.30 2.02 4.94
C GLU A 562 4.85 0.90 5.89
N GLN A 563 5.72 -0.08 6.19
CA GLN A 563 5.45 -1.11 7.21
C GLN A 563 5.19 -0.51 8.59
N LEU A 564 6.00 0.47 9.02
CA LEU A 564 5.86 1.13 10.31
C LEU A 564 4.56 1.95 10.41
N MET A 565 4.24 2.72 9.37
CA MET A 565 2.99 3.48 9.26
C MET A 565 1.80 2.55 9.38
N ALA A 566 1.88 1.39 8.75
CA ALA A 566 0.80 0.44 8.72
C ALA A 566 0.65 -0.32 10.06
N GLN A 567 1.76 -0.65 10.73
CA GLN A 567 1.75 -1.16 12.10
C GLN A 567 1.10 -0.18 13.09
N PHE A 568 1.39 1.12 12.98
CA PHE A 568 0.75 2.12 13.84
C PHE A 568 -0.72 2.35 13.49
N ALA A 569 -1.09 2.29 12.21
CA ALA A 569 -2.48 2.35 11.78
C ALA A 569 -3.32 1.21 12.38
N GLU A 570 -2.79 -0.03 12.43
CA GLU A 570 -3.43 -1.17 13.12
C GLU A 570 -3.66 -0.91 14.62
N GLY A 571 -2.75 -0.17 15.25
CA GLY A 571 -2.85 0.26 16.65
C GLY A 571 -3.78 1.46 16.89
N GLY A 572 -4.50 1.94 15.87
CA GLY A 572 -5.35 3.13 15.95
C GLY A 572 -4.59 4.45 15.88
N GLU A 573 -3.34 4.44 15.38
CA GLU A 573 -2.45 5.60 15.28
C GLU A 573 -1.96 5.81 13.83
N PRO A 574 -2.86 6.06 12.84
CA PRO A 574 -2.43 6.29 11.46
C PRO A 574 -1.59 7.57 11.35
N TRP A 575 -0.54 7.55 10.54
CA TRP A 575 0.20 8.76 10.18
C TRP A 575 -0.63 9.59 9.20
N LYS A 576 -0.94 10.83 9.59
CA LYS A 576 -1.82 11.78 8.88
C LYS A 576 -1.06 12.90 8.15
N SER A 577 0.14 13.26 8.60
CA SER A 577 0.91 14.35 8.00
C SER A 577 2.40 14.06 7.88
N ALA A 578 3.01 14.69 6.88
CA ALA A 578 4.45 14.72 6.64
C ALA A 578 4.81 16.07 6.00
N PHE A 579 6.01 16.57 6.25
CA PHE A 579 6.42 17.89 5.77
C PHE A 579 7.74 17.82 5.01
N ASP A 580 7.78 18.46 3.84
CA ASP A 580 9.05 18.78 3.21
C ASP A 580 9.80 19.83 4.06
N PRO A 581 11.12 19.67 4.31
CA PRO A 581 11.87 20.60 5.15
C PRO A 581 11.82 22.06 4.69
N ALA A 582 11.83 22.32 3.37
CA ALA A 582 11.78 23.67 2.84
C ALA A 582 10.39 24.28 2.99
N GLU A 583 9.34 23.49 2.80
CA GLU A 583 7.96 23.90 3.01
C GLU A 583 7.69 24.25 4.48
N LEU A 584 8.12 23.38 5.41
CA LEU A 584 7.97 23.64 6.84
C LEU A 584 8.71 24.91 7.27
N ALA A 585 9.93 25.13 6.76
CA ALA A 585 10.67 26.36 7.05
C ALA A 585 9.90 27.61 6.58
N GLN A 586 9.27 27.53 5.41
CA GLN A 586 8.44 28.62 4.90
C GLN A 586 7.17 28.85 5.74
N ILE A 587 6.53 27.78 6.21
CA ILE A 587 5.39 27.85 7.14
C ILE A 587 5.82 28.57 8.43
N LEU A 588 6.95 28.19 9.03
CA LEU A 588 7.46 28.80 10.26
C LEU A 588 7.72 30.30 10.10
N VAL A 589 8.37 30.71 9.01
CA VAL A 589 8.59 32.15 8.70
C VAL A 589 7.26 32.88 8.55
N THR A 590 6.29 32.28 7.83
CA THR A 590 4.97 32.88 7.59
C THR A 590 4.17 33.05 8.88
N LEU A 591 4.33 32.14 9.84
CA LEU A 591 3.67 32.22 11.15
C LEU A 591 4.32 33.24 12.10
N GLY A 592 5.52 33.74 11.77
CA GLY A 592 6.21 34.78 12.55
C GLY A 592 7.33 34.26 13.45
N PHE A 593 7.81 33.02 13.27
CA PHE A 593 9.04 32.58 13.91
C PHE A 593 10.24 33.34 13.35
N SER A 594 11.11 33.84 14.22
CA SER A 594 12.27 34.66 13.84
C SER A 594 13.46 33.83 13.34
N SER A 595 13.55 32.55 13.72
CA SER A 595 14.57 31.62 13.21
C SER A 595 14.13 30.17 13.34
N SER A 596 14.68 29.30 12.48
CA SER A 596 14.51 27.85 12.56
C SER A 596 15.81 27.13 12.21
N HIS A 597 16.14 26.07 12.94
CA HIS A 597 17.30 25.22 12.68
C HIS A 597 16.89 23.75 12.66
N THR A 598 17.19 23.06 11.57
CA THR A 598 16.97 21.61 11.40
C THR A 598 18.29 20.87 11.48
N TRP A 599 18.37 19.87 12.36
CA TRP A 599 19.58 19.05 12.47
C TRP A 599 19.65 17.99 11.36
N THR A 600 20.85 17.79 10.83
CA THR A 600 21.16 16.61 10.02
C THR A 600 21.50 15.42 10.90
N ILE A 601 21.40 14.22 10.33
CA ILE A 601 21.82 12.98 10.99
C ILE A 601 23.30 13.06 11.41
N ASP A 602 24.17 13.57 10.53
CA ASP A 602 25.60 13.69 10.81
C ASP A 602 25.89 14.64 11.96
N GLN A 603 25.16 15.76 12.07
CA GLN A 603 25.30 16.69 13.19
C GLN A 603 24.88 16.04 14.52
N LEU A 604 23.80 15.26 14.53
CA LEU A 604 23.36 14.54 15.71
C LEU A 604 24.33 13.42 16.09
N ASN A 605 24.85 12.68 15.10
CA ASN A 605 25.88 11.66 15.31
C ASN A 605 27.17 12.25 15.86
N GLN A 606 27.63 13.36 15.30
CA GLN A 606 28.81 14.05 15.79
C GLN A 606 28.60 14.59 17.21
N ARG A 607 27.41 15.09 17.55
CA ARG A 607 27.11 15.64 18.87
C ARG A 607 26.98 14.57 19.96
N TYR A 608 26.30 13.46 19.68
CA TYR A 608 25.89 12.49 20.71
C TYR A 608 26.55 11.11 20.61
N PHE A 609 27.10 10.75 19.45
CA PHE A 609 27.68 9.42 19.20
C PHE A 609 29.18 9.44 18.88
N ALA A 610 29.82 10.61 18.91
CA ALA A 610 31.26 10.70 18.67
C ALA A 610 32.07 9.85 19.67
N ASN A 611 33.09 9.15 19.17
CA ASN A 611 34.07 8.37 19.93
C ASN A 611 33.50 7.19 20.73
N ARG A 612 32.33 6.67 20.34
CA ARG A 612 31.76 5.44 20.94
C ARG A 612 32.31 4.18 20.29
N SER A 613 32.43 3.12 21.09
CA SER A 613 32.91 1.81 20.64
C SER A 613 31.82 0.74 20.52
N ASP A 614 30.58 1.05 20.90
CA ASP A 614 29.46 0.11 20.95
C ASP A 614 28.61 0.06 19.66
N GLY A 615 29.00 0.83 18.64
CA GLY A 615 28.36 0.83 17.32
C GLY A 615 26.98 1.50 17.28
N LEU A 616 26.53 2.11 18.37
CA LEU A 616 25.26 2.84 18.41
C LEU A 616 25.40 4.17 17.67
N GLN A 617 24.58 4.37 16.64
CA GLN A 617 24.50 5.61 15.85
C GLN A 617 23.14 5.72 15.16
N ILE A 618 22.75 6.92 14.77
CA ILE A 618 21.59 7.14 13.89
C ILE A 618 22.06 6.84 12.47
N ALA A 619 21.78 5.65 11.96
CA ALA A 619 22.09 5.31 10.56
C ALA A 619 21.09 5.98 9.61
N THR A 620 19.80 5.92 9.93
CA THR A 620 18.73 6.54 9.17
C THR A 620 17.52 6.80 10.06
N THR A 621 16.72 7.82 9.73
CA THR A 621 15.43 8.11 10.40
C THR A 621 14.41 8.69 9.41
N PRO A 622 13.12 8.33 9.50
CA PRO A 622 12.08 8.88 8.63
C PRO A 622 11.60 10.28 9.07
N SER A 623 12.16 10.81 10.15
CA SER A 623 11.82 12.10 10.72
C SER A 623 12.99 13.08 10.75
N ARG A 624 12.66 14.36 10.96
CA ARG A 624 13.61 15.44 11.21
C ARG A 624 13.23 16.18 12.48
N LEU A 625 14.24 16.73 13.14
CA LEU A 625 14.11 17.58 14.33
C LEU A 625 14.41 19.01 13.93
N THR A 626 13.50 19.93 14.26
CA THR A 626 13.66 21.36 14.00
C THR A 626 13.37 22.16 15.26
N LEU A 627 14.27 23.08 15.60
CA LEU A 627 14.04 24.08 16.63
C LEU A 627 13.63 25.38 15.95
N ALA A 628 12.47 25.93 16.31
CA ALA A 628 12.00 27.23 15.86
C ALA A 628 11.85 28.17 17.05
N THR A 629 12.21 29.45 16.88
CA THR A 629 12.20 30.47 17.95
C THR A 629 11.35 31.67 17.55
N VAL A 630 10.58 32.19 18.51
CA VAL A 630 9.75 33.40 18.39
C VAL A 630 10.59 34.64 18.67
#